data_AF-A0A969GKB3-F1
#
_entry.id   AF-A0A969GKB3-F1
#
_cell.length_a   1.000
_cell.length_b   1.000
_cell.length_c   1.000
_cell.angle_alpha   90.00
_cell.angle_beta   90.00
_cell.angle_gamma   90.00
#
_symmetry.space_group_name_H-M   'P 1'
#
loop_
_entity.id
_entity.type
_entity.pdbx_description
1 polymer ?
#
loop_
_entity_poly.entity_id
_entity_poly.type
_entity_poly.pdbx_seq_one_letter_code
_entity_poly.pdbx_strand_id
1 'polypeptide(L)'
;MNEFKAGETLYAYIEATSGDLTPMLELTNFASKPLRSGNIQGLDSTATLQYTFPADAAGFRLQIASHGPGSPPTTGDYRLLLGADAEEVLSGQAEADGRAVARQPIDVSIGVKLEQIVDVDQQLEFFTGAASLRMEWNDPAWAFNPEDCNCDFKTFEGGAITSFVTSEGRRWPEFTIHNQQGNRWRQNEVLVVFSNGDAIYFERFTTNFQVDFDFEQFPFDTQTFVIRAESLFPNEYFIYTDHEDFSGISPDHGEDEFILSDATVEISSVPNSGGNLASRYTFSFEGPRHLSYYVFQIFVPILLIILVSWFTFFLKDYVRRIEVASGNLLLFIAFSFSLSDNYPRLGYLTFLDAVMAIMFVVNALVVVYNVWLRRMEMNEQVELVERIDNIMDWVYPLMYVLLLIILIWWFF
;
A
#
# COMPACT_ATOMS: atom_id res chain seq x y z
N MET A 1 -1.04 32.29 9.09
CA MET A 1 -1.73 33.61 9.09
C MET A 1 -1.18 34.47 7.97
N ASN A 2 -2.04 35.26 7.34
CA ASN A 2 -1.63 36.27 6.36
C ASN A 2 -0.94 37.45 7.08
N GLU A 3 -0.48 38.45 6.33
CA GLU A 3 0.22 39.61 6.91
C GLU A 3 -0.70 40.43 7.83
N PHE A 4 -0.15 40.82 8.97
CA PHE A 4 -0.75 41.76 9.93
C PHE A 4 0.15 42.98 10.07
N LYS A 5 -0.45 44.17 10.11
CA LYS A 5 0.25 45.43 10.33
C LYS A 5 0.47 45.69 11.81
N ALA A 6 1.47 46.51 12.11
CA ALA A 6 1.70 47.01 13.46
C ALA A 6 0.43 47.67 14.02
N GLY A 7 -0.03 47.20 15.18
CA GLY A 7 -1.23 47.67 15.86
C GLY A 7 -2.52 46.92 15.54
N GLU A 8 -2.56 46.09 14.49
CA GLU A 8 -3.72 45.23 14.23
C GLU A 8 -3.81 44.12 15.29
N THR A 9 -5.03 43.73 15.64
CA THR A 9 -5.33 42.68 16.61
C THR A 9 -5.98 41.48 15.93
N LEU A 10 -5.37 40.30 16.07
CA LEU A 10 -6.00 39.04 15.72
C LEU A 10 -6.98 38.64 16.81
N TYR A 11 -8.22 38.37 16.42
CA TYR A 11 -9.25 37.73 17.23
C TYR A 11 -9.53 36.35 16.66
N ALA A 12 -9.56 35.33 17.52
CA ALA A 12 -9.88 33.96 17.16
C ALA A 12 -10.87 33.36 18.16
N TYR A 13 -11.87 32.67 17.64
CA TYR A 13 -12.87 31.92 18.40
C TYR A 13 -13.02 30.53 17.78
N ILE A 14 -12.93 29.49 18.58
CA ILE A 14 -13.19 28.11 18.17
C ILE A 14 -14.24 27.48 19.08
N GLU A 15 -15.12 26.69 18.50
CA GLU A 15 -16.07 25.83 19.23
C GLU A 15 -16.10 24.43 18.63
N ALA A 16 -16.27 23.43 19.48
CA ALA A 16 -16.57 22.07 19.06
C ALA A 16 -18.02 21.97 18.58
N THR A 17 -18.23 21.41 17.39
CA THR A 17 -19.55 21.22 16.79
C THR A 17 -20.03 19.77 16.87
N SER A 18 -19.13 18.83 17.13
CA SER A 18 -19.45 17.40 17.34
C SER A 18 -18.41 16.74 18.26
N GLY A 19 -18.70 15.52 18.71
CA GLY A 19 -17.77 14.71 19.50
C GLY A 19 -17.54 15.19 20.93
N ASP A 20 -16.40 14.81 21.51
CA ASP A 20 -15.92 15.20 22.84
C ASP A 20 -14.80 16.24 22.78
N LEU A 21 -14.62 16.89 21.63
CA LEU A 21 -13.53 17.82 21.37
C LEU A 21 -13.48 18.98 22.38
N THR A 22 -12.33 19.14 23.02
CA THR A 22 -11.99 20.29 23.87
C THR A 22 -10.83 21.07 23.23
N PRO A 23 -11.12 22.01 22.31
CA PRO A 23 -10.09 22.59 21.45
C PRO A 23 -9.21 23.59 22.22
N MET A 24 -7.90 23.48 22.03
CA MET A 24 -6.89 24.46 22.47
C MET A 24 -6.41 25.27 21.27
N LEU A 25 -6.31 26.59 21.43
CA LEU A 25 -5.71 27.49 20.45
C LEU A 25 -4.31 27.89 20.90
N GLU A 26 -3.34 27.88 19.98
CA GLU A 26 -2.01 28.42 20.25
C GLU A 26 -1.48 29.20 19.04
N LEU A 27 -1.22 30.48 19.25
CA LEU A 27 -0.56 31.34 18.28
C LEU A 27 0.95 31.28 18.49
N THR A 28 1.68 30.80 17.48
CA THR A 28 3.14 30.75 17.46
C THR A 28 3.72 31.66 16.40
N ASN A 29 4.96 32.12 16.63
CA ASN A 29 5.73 32.80 15.59
C ASN A 29 6.40 31.79 14.65
N PHE A 30 7.16 32.30 13.67
CA PHE A 30 7.90 31.48 12.71
C PHE A 30 8.93 30.51 13.35
N ALA A 31 9.43 30.82 14.54
CA ALA A 31 10.35 29.96 15.29
C ALA A 31 9.62 28.97 16.22
N SER A 32 8.33 28.74 16.00
CA SER A 32 7.45 27.90 16.83
C SER A 32 7.42 28.32 18.31
N LYS A 33 7.74 29.58 18.62
CA LYS A 33 7.64 30.10 19.98
C LYS A 33 6.18 30.49 20.24
N PRO A 34 5.55 29.98 21.31
CA PRO A 34 4.19 30.38 21.67
C PRO A 34 4.17 31.84 22.09
N LEU A 35 3.19 32.57 21.56
CA LEU A 35 2.95 33.99 21.84
C LEU A 35 1.71 34.17 22.71
N ARG A 36 0.66 33.42 22.38
CA ARG A 36 -0.62 33.44 23.06
C ARG A 36 -1.30 32.10 22.88
N SER A 37 -2.02 31.66 23.89
CA SER A 37 -2.80 30.43 23.82
C SER A 37 -4.15 30.64 24.50
N GLY A 38 -5.17 29.92 24.07
CA GLY A 38 -6.53 29.90 24.60
C GLY A 38 -6.93 28.46 24.95
N ASN A 39 -7.64 28.27 26.07
CA ASN A 39 -8.02 26.95 26.60
C ASN A 39 -6.84 25.97 26.73
N ILE A 40 -5.71 26.42 27.30
CA ILE A 40 -4.47 25.62 27.45
C ILE A 40 -4.70 24.30 28.21
N GLN A 41 -5.66 24.29 29.13
CA GLN A 41 -6.00 23.10 29.91
C GLN A 41 -6.86 22.10 29.13
N GLY A 42 -7.45 22.51 27.99
CA GLY A 42 -8.33 21.65 27.18
C GLY A 42 -9.55 21.18 27.96
N LEU A 43 -10.21 22.07 28.70
CA LEU A 43 -11.36 21.71 29.54
C LEU A 43 -12.69 22.18 28.94
N ASP A 44 -12.66 23.30 28.24
CA ASP A 44 -13.86 23.89 27.65
C ASP A 44 -14.05 23.40 26.20
N SER A 45 -15.31 23.33 25.75
CA SER A 45 -15.68 23.03 24.36
C SER A 45 -15.50 24.23 23.43
N THR A 46 -15.09 25.38 23.98
CA THR A 46 -14.84 26.63 23.24
C THR A 46 -13.53 27.25 23.68
N ALA A 47 -12.80 27.91 22.78
CA ALA A 47 -11.62 28.68 23.12
C ALA A 47 -11.55 30.00 22.37
N THR A 48 -11.02 31.02 23.03
CA THR A 48 -10.80 32.34 22.43
C THR A 48 -9.35 32.76 22.58
N LEU A 49 -8.83 33.47 21.57
CA LEU A 49 -7.50 34.04 21.58
C LEU A 49 -7.53 35.44 20.98
N GLN A 50 -6.88 36.39 21.65
CA GLN A 50 -6.64 37.73 21.14
C GLN A 50 -5.16 38.09 21.22
N TYR A 51 -4.63 38.72 20.18
CA TYR A 51 -3.23 39.14 20.12
C TYR A 51 -3.03 40.36 19.21
N THR A 52 -2.50 41.45 19.77
CA THR A 52 -2.15 42.66 19.03
C THR A 52 -0.69 42.60 18.56
N PHE A 53 -0.46 42.79 17.26
CA PHE A 53 0.87 42.70 16.68
C PHE A 53 1.67 43.99 16.94
N PRO A 54 2.86 43.92 17.58
CA PRO A 54 3.64 45.11 17.92
C PRO A 54 4.39 45.72 16.73
N ALA A 55 4.53 44.98 15.63
CA ALA A 55 5.20 45.38 14.41
C ALA A 55 4.55 44.65 13.23
N ASP A 56 4.82 45.10 12.00
CA ASP A 56 4.41 44.40 10.79
C ASP A 56 4.94 42.96 10.84
N ALA A 57 4.03 42.02 10.63
CA ALA A 57 4.17 40.64 11.08
C ALA A 57 3.58 39.69 10.03
N ALA A 58 4.39 38.73 9.58
CA ALA A 58 3.99 37.67 8.66
C ALA A 58 4.44 36.29 9.17
N GLY A 59 3.80 35.23 8.68
CA GLY A 59 4.26 33.85 8.93
C GLY A 59 3.93 33.29 10.33
N PHE A 60 3.00 33.89 11.06
CA PHE A 60 2.48 33.35 12.32
C PHE A 60 1.59 32.14 12.04
N ARG A 61 1.60 31.18 12.96
CA ARG A 61 0.79 29.95 12.86
C ARG A 61 -0.18 29.89 14.01
N LEU A 62 -1.44 29.63 13.69
CA LEU A 62 -2.46 29.31 14.69
C LEU A 62 -2.61 27.79 14.69
N GLN A 63 -2.19 27.16 15.78
CA GLN A 63 -2.31 25.74 16.01
C GLN A 63 -3.59 25.45 16.79
N ILE A 64 -4.28 24.41 16.36
CA ILE A 64 -5.45 23.86 17.04
C ILE A 64 -5.06 22.49 17.54
N ALA A 65 -5.14 22.28 18.85
CA ALA A 65 -4.84 20.99 19.48
C ALA A 65 -6.10 20.43 20.14
N SER A 66 -6.23 19.10 20.14
CA SER A 66 -7.37 18.41 20.73
C SER A 66 -7.22 18.10 22.22
N HIS A 67 -6.08 18.41 22.83
CA HIS A 67 -5.88 18.23 24.26
C HIS A 67 -4.76 19.10 24.81
N GLY A 68 -4.83 19.38 26.12
CA GLY A 68 -3.73 20.00 26.85
C GLY A 68 -2.59 19.02 27.18
N PRO A 69 -1.39 19.52 27.54
CA PRO A 69 -0.25 18.67 27.92
C PRO A 69 -0.62 17.67 29.04
N GLY A 70 -0.50 16.37 28.77
CA GLY A 70 -0.78 15.30 29.74
C GLY A 70 -2.23 14.82 29.83
N SER A 71 -3.13 15.32 28.98
CA SER A 71 -4.52 14.82 28.87
C SER A 71 -4.69 13.89 27.67
N PRO A 72 -5.67 12.96 27.68
CA PRO A 72 -5.97 12.13 26.51
C PRO A 72 -6.47 13.00 25.34
N PRO A 73 -6.19 12.63 24.08
CA PRO A 73 -6.70 13.34 22.91
C PRO A 73 -8.22 13.24 22.83
N THR A 74 -8.88 14.36 22.55
CA THR A 74 -10.32 14.40 22.24
C THR A 74 -10.55 14.44 20.73
N THR A 75 -11.77 14.19 20.28
CA THR A 75 -12.11 14.09 18.86
C THR A 75 -13.46 14.73 18.54
N GLY A 76 -13.56 15.34 17.36
CA GLY A 76 -14.80 15.97 16.92
C GLY A 76 -14.55 17.04 15.86
N ASP A 77 -15.64 17.52 15.27
CA ASP A 77 -15.63 18.63 14.34
C ASP A 77 -15.60 19.95 15.10
N TYR A 78 -15.12 21.02 14.46
CA TYR A 78 -15.06 22.35 15.04
C TYR A 78 -15.44 23.43 14.04
N ARG A 79 -15.87 24.58 14.57
CA ARG A 79 -16.03 25.83 13.83
C ARG A 79 -15.01 26.84 14.33
N LEU A 80 -14.19 27.38 13.43
CA LEU A 80 -13.19 28.41 13.72
C LEU A 80 -13.57 29.74 13.05
N LEU A 81 -13.64 30.81 13.85
CA LEU A 81 -13.81 32.19 13.39
C LEU A 81 -12.52 32.95 13.64
N LEU A 82 -12.06 33.70 12.64
CA LEU A 82 -10.85 34.53 12.70
C LEU A 82 -11.15 35.91 12.14
N GLY A 83 -10.64 36.95 12.80
CA GLY A 83 -10.77 38.33 12.33
C GLY A 83 -9.59 39.21 12.70
N ALA A 84 -9.37 40.25 11.90
CA ALA A 84 -8.40 41.31 12.17
C ALA A 84 -9.18 42.57 12.59
N ASP A 85 -8.89 43.10 13.78
CA ASP A 85 -9.60 44.25 14.37
C ASP A 85 -11.12 44.08 14.48
N ALA A 86 -11.59 42.83 14.57
CA ALA A 86 -12.98 42.45 14.64
C ALA A 86 -13.28 41.78 15.99
N GLU A 87 -13.58 42.57 17.01
CA GLU A 87 -13.84 42.08 18.38
C GLU A 87 -15.09 41.17 18.43
N GLU A 88 -16.08 41.38 17.53
CA GLU A 88 -17.26 40.51 17.44
C GLU A 88 -16.94 39.03 17.22
N VAL A 89 -15.76 38.68 16.69
CA VAL A 89 -15.33 37.28 16.53
C VAL A 89 -15.34 36.53 17.87
N LEU A 90 -14.97 37.20 18.96
CA LEU A 90 -14.95 36.60 20.30
C LEU A 90 -16.34 36.18 20.80
N SER A 91 -17.41 36.74 20.22
CA SER A 91 -18.79 36.40 20.58
C SER A 91 -19.32 35.14 19.89
N GLY A 92 -18.61 34.59 18.91
CA GLY A 92 -19.06 33.44 18.11
C GLY A 92 -20.12 33.78 17.05
N GLN A 93 -20.46 35.05 16.86
CA GLN A 93 -21.55 35.53 15.98
C GLN A 93 -21.06 36.37 14.78
N ALA A 94 -19.75 36.43 14.52
CA ALA A 94 -19.21 37.19 13.41
C ALA A 94 -19.53 36.56 12.04
N GLU A 95 -19.81 37.39 11.04
CA GLU A 95 -19.98 36.99 9.64
C GLU A 95 -18.67 37.18 8.86
N ALA A 96 -18.51 36.43 7.76
CA ALA A 96 -17.32 36.52 6.92
C ALA A 96 -17.35 37.82 6.08
N ASP A 97 -16.39 38.71 6.32
CA ASP A 97 -16.22 39.95 5.56
C ASP A 97 -14.73 40.33 5.45
N GLY A 98 -14.41 41.16 4.45
CA GLY A 98 -13.10 41.76 4.27
C GLY A 98 -12.02 40.82 3.70
N ARG A 99 -10.78 41.02 4.17
CA ARG A 99 -9.61 40.30 3.66
C ARG A 99 -9.41 38.97 4.40
N ALA A 100 -8.89 37.96 3.70
CA ALA A 100 -8.50 36.70 4.33
C ALA A 100 -7.41 36.93 5.39
N VAL A 101 -7.63 36.45 6.62
CA VAL A 101 -6.70 36.55 7.75
C VAL A 101 -5.84 35.30 7.94
N ALA A 102 -6.30 34.17 7.41
CA ALA A 102 -5.58 32.90 7.41
C ALA A 102 -5.35 32.41 5.97
N ARG A 103 -4.28 31.63 5.80
CA ARG A 103 -4.03 30.84 4.60
C ARG A 103 -4.39 29.41 4.94
N GLN A 104 -5.34 28.84 4.19
CA GLN A 104 -5.65 27.42 4.28
C GLN A 104 -4.61 26.62 3.50
N PRO A 105 -4.42 25.33 3.84
CA PRO A 105 -3.72 24.40 2.97
C PRO A 105 -4.37 24.39 1.59
N ILE A 106 -3.57 24.15 0.56
CA ILE A 106 -4.05 24.00 -0.81
C ILE A 106 -4.49 22.55 -0.97
N ASP A 107 -5.75 22.35 -1.36
CA ASP A 107 -6.25 21.04 -1.75
C ASP A 107 -5.65 20.64 -3.10
N VAL A 108 -5.08 19.45 -3.14
CA VAL A 108 -4.46 18.86 -4.31
C VAL A 108 -5.24 17.61 -4.67
N SER A 109 -5.99 17.66 -5.75
CA SER A 109 -6.68 16.50 -6.32
C SER A 109 -5.64 15.62 -7.00
N ILE A 110 -5.36 14.46 -6.43
CA ILE A 110 -4.33 13.53 -6.90
C ILE A 110 -5.00 12.24 -7.40
N GLY A 111 -4.53 11.73 -8.53
CA GLY A 111 -4.96 10.43 -9.05
C GLY A 111 -3.80 9.65 -9.66
N VAL A 112 -3.90 8.32 -9.57
CA VAL A 112 -2.94 7.39 -10.16
C VAL A 112 -3.67 6.41 -11.05
N LYS A 113 -3.22 6.32 -12.31
CA LYS A 113 -3.67 5.31 -13.26
C LYS A 113 -2.56 4.31 -13.51
N LEU A 114 -2.75 3.06 -13.12
CA LEU A 114 -1.85 1.97 -13.46
C LEU A 114 -2.07 1.58 -14.92
N GLU A 115 -1.06 1.78 -15.75
CA GLU A 115 -1.13 1.55 -17.19
C GLU A 115 -0.75 0.12 -17.52
N GLN A 116 0.32 -0.39 -16.91
CA GLN A 116 0.85 -1.73 -17.14
C GLN A 116 1.52 -2.29 -15.88
N ILE A 117 1.43 -3.60 -15.71
CA ILE A 117 2.33 -4.35 -14.83
C ILE A 117 3.34 -5.02 -15.75
N VAL A 118 4.61 -4.64 -15.60
CA VAL A 118 5.70 -5.09 -16.46
C VAL A 118 6.27 -6.40 -15.95
N ASP A 119 6.38 -6.54 -14.63
CA ASP A 119 6.98 -7.68 -13.97
C ASP A 119 6.53 -7.73 -12.50
N VAL A 120 6.42 -8.94 -11.95
CA VAL A 120 6.15 -9.17 -10.52
C VAL A 120 7.25 -10.09 -9.98
N ASP A 121 8.20 -9.51 -9.26
CA ASP A 121 9.26 -10.27 -8.61
C ASP A 121 8.77 -10.74 -7.23
N GLN A 122 8.36 -11.99 -7.18
CA GLN A 122 7.84 -12.64 -5.97
C GLN A 122 8.93 -12.89 -4.92
N GLN A 123 10.21 -12.98 -5.33
CA GLN A 123 11.33 -13.25 -4.42
C GLN A 123 11.79 -11.98 -3.71
N LEU A 124 11.83 -10.88 -4.46
CA LEU A 124 12.28 -9.59 -3.97
C LEU A 124 11.12 -8.71 -3.50
N GLU A 125 9.88 -9.23 -3.55
CA GLU A 125 8.66 -8.61 -3.05
C GLU A 125 8.47 -7.19 -3.63
N PHE A 126 8.62 -7.08 -4.95
CA PHE A 126 8.28 -5.86 -5.67
C PHE A 126 7.57 -6.18 -6.99
N PHE A 127 6.82 -5.22 -7.49
CA PHE A 127 6.33 -5.25 -8.87
C PHE A 127 6.79 -4.02 -9.64
N THR A 128 7.08 -4.20 -10.92
CA THR A 128 7.42 -3.12 -11.83
C THR A 128 6.15 -2.64 -12.52
N GLY A 129 5.75 -1.40 -12.27
CA GLY A 129 4.56 -0.81 -12.87
C GLY A 129 4.90 0.37 -13.77
N ALA A 130 4.19 0.49 -14.90
CA ALA A 130 4.08 1.74 -15.63
C ALA A 130 2.80 2.44 -15.18
N ALA A 131 2.90 3.67 -14.68
CA ALA A 131 1.78 4.42 -14.14
C ALA A 131 1.77 5.86 -14.65
N SER A 132 0.58 6.44 -14.71
CA SER A 132 0.36 7.87 -14.91
C SER A 132 -0.11 8.47 -13.59
N LEU A 133 0.49 9.57 -13.15
CA LEU A 133 0.06 10.34 -11.99
C LEU A 133 -0.36 11.73 -12.44
N ARG A 134 -1.50 12.19 -11.93
CA ARG A 134 -2.05 13.51 -12.18
C ARG A 134 -2.33 14.21 -10.87
N MET A 135 -1.97 15.49 -10.80
CA MET A 135 -2.31 16.37 -9.68
C MET A 135 -2.94 17.65 -10.23
N GLU A 136 -4.00 18.10 -9.60
CA GLU A 136 -4.65 19.38 -9.90
C GLU A 136 -4.82 20.18 -8.62
N TRP A 137 -4.45 21.46 -8.68
CA TRP A 137 -4.63 22.38 -7.55
C TRP A 137 -4.81 23.80 -8.05
N ASN A 138 -5.36 24.67 -7.20
CA ASN A 138 -5.43 26.10 -7.44
C ASN A 138 -4.53 26.83 -6.43
N ASP A 139 -3.50 27.54 -6.92
CA ASP A 139 -2.73 28.49 -6.11
C ASP A 139 -2.81 29.89 -6.73
N PRO A 140 -3.57 30.83 -6.13
CA PRO A 140 -3.65 32.20 -6.61
C PRO A 140 -2.28 32.89 -6.69
N ALA A 141 -1.28 32.42 -5.95
CA ALA A 141 0.08 32.95 -6.00
C ALA A 141 0.81 32.65 -7.33
N TRP A 142 0.26 31.75 -8.15
CA TRP A 142 0.76 31.34 -9.46
C TRP A 142 0.00 32.01 -10.62
N ALA A 143 -1.08 32.73 -10.33
CA ALA A 143 -1.83 33.48 -11.32
C ALA A 143 -0.94 34.52 -12.01
N PHE A 144 -1.15 34.73 -13.31
CA PHE A 144 -0.39 35.68 -14.10
C PHE A 144 -1.31 36.41 -15.08
N ASN A 145 -0.90 37.62 -15.50
CA ASN A 145 -1.65 38.36 -16.51
C ASN A 145 -1.46 37.72 -17.89
N PRO A 146 -2.53 37.21 -18.54
CA PRO A 146 -2.42 36.58 -19.84
C PRO A 146 -1.94 37.54 -20.94
N GLU A 147 -2.13 38.86 -20.77
CA GLU A 147 -1.68 39.87 -21.74
C GLU A 147 -0.13 39.98 -21.81
N ASP A 148 0.57 39.70 -20.71
CA ASP A 148 2.03 39.83 -20.64
C ASP A 148 2.74 38.78 -21.52
N CYS A 149 2.13 37.60 -21.68
CA CYS A 149 2.65 36.51 -22.51
C CYS A 149 1.82 36.26 -23.78
N ASN A 150 0.67 36.91 -23.92
CA ASN A 150 -0.37 36.58 -24.91
C ASN A 150 -0.71 35.07 -24.89
N CYS A 151 -0.93 34.52 -23.68
CA CYS A 151 -1.13 33.10 -23.44
C CYS A 151 -2.14 32.86 -22.30
N ASP A 152 -3.02 31.87 -22.46
CA ASP A 152 -4.00 31.49 -21.43
C ASP A 152 -3.41 30.56 -20.37
N PHE A 153 -2.36 29.82 -20.75
CA PHE A 153 -1.61 28.90 -19.90
C PHE A 153 -0.13 28.86 -20.29
N LYS A 154 0.72 28.49 -19.34
CA LYS A 154 2.14 28.22 -19.51
C LYS A 154 2.40 26.73 -19.30
N THR A 155 3.25 26.14 -20.13
CA THR A 155 3.62 24.72 -20.04
C THR A 155 5.11 24.58 -19.77
N PHE A 156 5.47 23.72 -18.83
CA PHE A 156 6.84 23.43 -18.44
C PHE A 156 7.07 21.92 -18.45
N GLU A 157 8.22 21.48 -18.94
CA GLU A 157 8.55 20.05 -19.06
C GLU A 157 9.88 19.73 -18.36
N GLY A 158 9.93 18.58 -17.69
CA GLY A 158 11.15 18.09 -17.04
C GLY A 158 11.84 19.13 -16.15
N GLY A 159 13.15 19.34 -16.38
CA GLY A 159 13.95 20.29 -15.59
C GLY A 159 13.52 21.76 -15.67
N ALA A 160 12.71 22.14 -16.66
CA ALA A 160 12.15 23.50 -16.74
C ALA A 160 11.16 23.79 -15.61
N ILE A 161 10.50 22.75 -15.08
CA ILE A 161 9.59 22.86 -13.93
C ILE A 161 10.35 23.38 -12.71
N THR A 162 11.47 22.73 -12.36
CA THR A 162 12.29 23.14 -11.22
C THR A 162 12.82 24.57 -11.37
N SER A 163 13.21 24.96 -12.60
CA SER A 163 13.69 26.31 -12.88
C SER A 163 12.59 27.35 -12.71
N PHE A 164 11.38 27.09 -13.23
CA PHE A 164 10.21 27.96 -13.07
C PHE A 164 9.81 28.13 -11.60
N VAL A 165 9.63 27.03 -10.87
CA VAL A 165 9.27 27.04 -9.44
C VAL A 165 10.31 27.82 -8.62
N THR A 166 11.60 27.61 -8.92
CA THR A 166 12.69 28.33 -8.24
C THR A 166 12.69 29.82 -8.57
N SER A 167 12.46 30.21 -9.84
CA SER A 167 12.44 31.62 -10.24
C SER A 167 11.27 32.39 -9.64
N GLU A 168 10.12 31.73 -9.48
CA GLU A 168 8.94 32.32 -8.84
C GLU A 168 9.04 32.31 -7.30
N GLY A 169 10.01 31.57 -6.73
CA GLY A 169 10.17 31.41 -5.28
C GLY A 169 8.94 30.78 -4.63
N ARG A 170 8.20 29.94 -5.38
CA ARG A 170 6.95 29.32 -4.92
C ARG A 170 7.18 27.87 -4.52
N ARG A 171 6.26 27.36 -3.70
CA ARG A 171 6.16 25.93 -3.40
C ARG A 171 5.11 25.33 -4.32
N TRP A 172 5.30 24.07 -4.65
CA TRP A 172 4.35 23.26 -5.39
C TRP A 172 4.19 21.93 -4.63
N PRO A 173 3.14 21.14 -4.91
CA PRO A 173 2.89 19.89 -4.19
C PRO A 173 3.88 18.79 -4.58
N GLU A 174 5.13 18.97 -4.16
CA GLU A 174 6.18 17.95 -4.33
C GLU A 174 5.82 16.69 -3.58
N PHE A 175 6.14 15.55 -4.19
CA PHE A 175 5.81 14.25 -3.66
C PHE A 175 6.91 13.23 -3.90
N THR A 176 6.84 12.16 -3.12
CA THR A 176 7.65 10.96 -3.29
C THR A 176 6.74 9.75 -3.37
N ILE A 177 7.16 8.74 -4.15
CA ILE A 177 6.58 7.42 -4.06
C ILE A 177 7.27 6.70 -2.90
N HIS A 178 6.58 6.51 -1.78
CA HIS A 178 7.19 6.02 -0.54
C HIS A 178 7.70 4.59 -0.67
N ASN A 179 6.93 3.71 -1.31
CA ASN A 179 7.32 2.32 -1.53
C ASN A 179 8.11 2.13 -2.83
N GLN A 180 8.78 3.15 -3.35
CA GLN A 180 9.61 3.03 -4.54
C GLN A 180 10.92 2.28 -4.23
N GLN A 181 11.31 1.35 -5.10
CA GLN A 181 12.64 0.76 -5.13
C GLN A 181 13.40 1.16 -6.40
N GLY A 182 14.66 1.54 -6.23
CA GLY A 182 15.52 1.95 -7.34
C GLY A 182 15.05 3.28 -7.98
N ASN A 183 15.23 3.37 -9.30
CA ASN A 183 14.95 4.59 -10.05
C ASN A 183 13.50 4.63 -10.57
N ARG A 184 12.95 5.84 -10.61
CA ARG A 184 11.70 6.16 -11.32
C ARG A 184 12.01 6.77 -12.68
N TRP A 185 11.73 6.03 -13.74
CA TRP A 185 11.96 6.43 -15.13
C TRP A 185 10.76 7.21 -15.65
N ARG A 186 10.85 8.54 -15.66
CA ARG A 186 9.81 9.44 -16.19
C ARG A 186 9.90 9.51 -17.71
N GLN A 187 8.81 9.14 -18.40
CA GLN A 187 8.65 9.24 -19.85
C GLN A 187 8.14 10.62 -20.25
N ASN A 188 7.12 11.10 -19.54
CA ASN A 188 6.53 12.41 -19.70
C ASN A 188 6.44 13.06 -18.32
N GLU A 189 6.76 14.34 -18.24
CA GLU A 189 6.64 15.15 -17.03
C GLU A 189 6.30 16.56 -17.46
N VAL A 190 5.07 16.98 -17.19
CA VAL A 190 4.52 18.25 -17.66
C VAL A 190 3.80 18.96 -16.52
N LEU A 191 4.07 20.25 -16.38
CA LEU A 191 3.34 21.18 -15.53
C LEU A 191 2.66 22.23 -16.41
N VAL A 192 1.35 22.35 -16.30
CA VAL A 192 0.56 23.39 -16.94
C VAL A 192 0.06 24.35 -15.86
N VAL A 193 0.27 25.65 -16.05
CA VAL A 193 -0.22 26.70 -15.14
C VAL A 193 -1.12 27.63 -15.93
N PHE A 194 -2.37 27.76 -15.51
CA PHE A 194 -3.36 28.64 -16.11
C PHE A 194 -3.27 30.05 -15.51
N SER A 195 -3.72 31.04 -16.27
CA SER A 195 -3.69 32.46 -15.87
C SER A 195 -4.43 32.75 -14.54
N ASN A 196 -5.43 31.95 -14.18
CA ASN A 196 -6.20 32.06 -12.94
C ASN A 196 -5.54 31.39 -11.72
N GLY A 197 -4.38 30.75 -11.88
CA GLY A 197 -3.67 30.03 -10.81
C GLY A 197 -4.02 28.54 -10.69
N ASP A 198 -4.90 28.01 -11.56
CA ASP A 198 -5.05 26.56 -11.69
C ASP A 198 -3.75 25.97 -12.22
N ALA A 199 -3.36 24.82 -11.69
CA ALA A 199 -2.19 24.10 -12.14
C ALA A 199 -2.49 22.61 -12.26
N ILE A 200 -1.97 22.00 -13.32
CA ILE A 200 -2.06 20.57 -13.59
C ILE A 200 -0.63 20.05 -13.72
N TYR A 201 -0.27 19.10 -12.85
CA TYR A 201 0.93 18.30 -13.00
C TYR A 201 0.54 16.91 -13.52
N PHE A 202 1.26 16.45 -14.53
CA PHE A 202 1.11 15.12 -15.09
C PHE A 202 2.49 14.48 -15.27
N GLU A 203 2.65 13.28 -14.75
CA GLU A 203 3.79 12.43 -15.09
C GLU A 203 3.35 11.03 -15.52
N ARG A 204 4.07 10.46 -16.48
CA ARG A 204 4.02 9.02 -16.80
C ARG A 204 5.38 8.43 -16.51
N PHE A 205 5.43 7.38 -15.72
CA PHE A 205 6.68 6.79 -15.25
C PHE A 205 6.62 5.27 -15.13
N THR A 206 7.81 4.66 -15.13
CA THR A 206 8.00 3.24 -14.81
C THR A 206 8.93 3.12 -13.61
N THR A 207 8.53 2.34 -12.61
CA THR A 207 9.35 2.10 -11.42
C THR A 207 8.96 0.81 -10.72
N ASN A 208 9.78 0.40 -9.76
CA ASN A 208 9.53 -0.77 -8.93
C ASN A 208 8.86 -0.31 -7.64
N PHE A 209 7.79 -0.99 -7.25
CA PHE A 209 7.05 -0.73 -6.03
C PHE A 209 7.24 -1.92 -5.09
N GLN A 210 7.83 -1.66 -3.93
CA GLN A 210 7.90 -2.62 -2.84
C GLN A 210 6.50 -2.92 -2.33
N VAL A 211 6.25 -4.19 -2.13
CA VAL A 211 5.04 -4.75 -1.55
C VAL A 211 5.45 -5.79 -0.51
N ASP A 212 4.54 -6.14 0.38
CA ASP A 212 4.79 -7.18 1.38
C ASP A 212 3.84 -8.33 1.03
N PHE A 213 4.33 -9.31 0.26
CA PHE A 213 3.53 -10.43 -0.21
C PHE A 213 3.41 -11.53 0.86
N ASP A 214 2.27 -12.21 0.88
CA ASP A 214 2.02 -13.35 1.76
C ASP A 214 1.82 -14.63 0.94
N PHE A 215 2.83 -15.50 0.93
CA PHE A 215 2.82 -16.73 0.16
C PHE A 215 2.43 -17.96 1.00
N GLU A 216 1.97 -17.82 2.24
CA GLU A 216 1.63 -18.97 3.09
C GLU A 216 0.67 -19.93 2.37
N GLN A 217 -0.34 -19.37 1.69
CA GLN A 217 -1.35 -20.14 0.95
C GLN A 217 -0.98 -20.44 -0.51
N PHE A 218 0.25 -20.18 -0.94
CA PHE A 218 0.66 -20.36 -2.33
C PHE A 218 0.39 -21.79 -2.86
N PRO A 219 -0.21 -21.94 -4.06
CA PRO A 219 -0.55 -20.92 -5.07
C PRO A 219 -1.99 -20.37 -4.99
N PHE A 220 -2.70 -20.58 -3.88
CA PHE A 220 -4.09 -20.13 -3.67
C PHE A 220 -4.17 -18.79 -2.92
N ASP A 221 -3.05 -18.08 -2.85
CA ASP A 221 -2.89 -16.80 -2.20
C ASP A 221 -3.58 -15.66 -2.98
N THR A 222 -3.91 -14.60 -2.24
CA THR A 222 -4.38 -13.32 -2.79
C THR A 222 -3.43 -12.23 -2.37
N GLN A 223 -2.80 -11.58 -3.34
CA GLN A 223 -1.79 -10.56 -3.07
C GLN A 223 -2.39 -9.16 -3.11
N THR A 224 -1.88 -8.27 -2.25
CA THR A 224 -2.24 -6.85 -2.25
C THR A 224 -1.12 -6.05 -2.89
N PHE A 225 -1.45 -5.34 -3.96
CA PHE A 225 -0.56 -4.40 -4.63
C PHE A 225 -0.87 -2.99 -4.14
N VAL A 226 0.18 -2.19 -3.92
CA VAL A 226 0.02 -0.84 -3.39
C VAL A 226 0.99 0.15 -4.01
N ILE A 227 0.52 1.37 -4.25
CA ILE A 227 1.31 2.55 -4.64
C ILE A 227 1.02 3.64 -3.62
N ARG A 228 2.06 4.13 -2.95
CA ARG A 228 1.93 5.17 -1.91
C ARG A 228 2.62 6.44 -2.37
N ALA A 229 1.84 7.48 -2.67
CA ALA A 229 2.35 8.81 -2.98
C ALA A 229 2.22 9.71 -1.74
N GLU A 230 3.32 10.31 -1.30
CA GLU A 230 3.37 11.16 -0.11
C GLU A 230 3.82 12.55 -0.45
N SER A 231 3.18 13.55 0.15
CA SER A 231 3.66 14.92 0.06
C SER A 231 4.98 15.08 0.80
N LEU A 232 5.93 15.77 0.18
CA LEU A 232 7.17 16.20 0.85
C LEU A 232 6.93 17.39 1.80
N PHE A 233 5.79 18.07 1.65
CA PHE A 233 5.39 19.17 2.49
C PHE A 233 4.36 18.73 3.54
N PRO A 234 4.38 19.34 4.74
CA PRO A 234 3.35 19.06 5.72
C PRO A 234 1.95 19.50 5.25
N ASN A 235 0.92 18.96 5.91
CA ASN A 235 -0.49 19.31 5.72
C ASN A 235 -0.79 20.80 5.94
N GLU A 236 0.15 21.57 6.50
CA GLU A 236 0.03 23.04 6.59
C GLU A 236 0.09 23.73 5.22
N TYR A 237 0.60 23.04 4.18
CA TYR A 237 0.71 23.58 2.82
C TYR A 237 -0.18 22.87 1.82
N PHE A 238 -0.17 21.54 1.81
CA PHE A 238 -0.87 20.74 0.81
C PHE A 238 -1.61 19.58 1.47
N ILE A 239 -2.88 19.42 1.11
CA ILE A 239 -3.71 18.29 1.54
C ILE A 239 -4.18 17.55 0.30
N TYR A 240 -4.08 16.23 0.29
CA TYR A 240 -4.53 15.43 -0.84
C TYR A 240 -6.04 15.19 -0.79
N THR A 241 -6.65 15.19 -1.96
CA THR A 241 -8.03 14.80 -2.23
C THR A 241 -8.05 13.83 -3.41
N ASP A 242 -9.06 12.97 -3.51
CA ASP A 242 -9.09 11.94 -4.56
C ASP A 242 -9.56 12.55 -5.88
N HIS A 243 -8.85 12.22 -6.96
CA HIS A 243 -9.29 12.48 -8.31
C HIS A 243 -10.08 11.27 -8.84
N GLU A 244 -11.35 11.15 -8.43
CA GLU A 244 -12.21 9.98 -8.68
C GLU A 244 -12.25 9.56 -10.17
N ASP A 245 -12.24 10.52 -11.10
CA ASP A 245 -12.34 10.23 -12.55
C ASP A 245 -11.03 9.78 -13.21
N PHE A 246 -9.88 9.85 -12.53
CA PHE A 246 -8.57 9.55 -13.11
C PHE A 246 -7.98 8.25 -12.57
N SER A 247 -8.20 7.97 -11.29
CA SER A 247 -7.63 6.81 -10.61
C SER A 247 -8.19 5.50 -11.16
N GLY A 248 -7.32 4.52 -11.42
CA GLY A 248 -7.78 3.21 -11.90
C GLY A 248 -6.70 2.34 -12.52
N ILE A 249 -7.10 1.17 -13.02
CA ILE A 249 -6.23 0.21 -13.70
C ILE A 249 -6.66 0.13 -15.16
N SER A 250 -5.69 0.21 -16.08
CA SER A 250 -5.94 0.03 -17.51
C SER A 250 -6.44 -1.39 -17.80
N PRO A 251 -7.48 -1.59 -18.62
CA PRO A 251 -7.88 -2.93 -19.07
C PRO A 251 -6.76 -3.68 -19.82
N ASP A 252 -5.86 -2.94 -20.46
CA ASP A 252 -4.72 -3.48 -21.22
C ASP A 252 -3.44 -3.52 -20.36
N HIS A 253 -3.56 -3.88 -19.08
CA HIS A 253 -2.46 -3.85 -18.11
C HIS A 253 -1.37 -4.91 -18.38
N GLY A 254 -1.68 -5.97 -19.12
CA GLY A 254 -0.72 -6.98 -19.57
C GLY A 254 -0.27 -8.00 -18.51
N GLU A 255 -0.98 -8.10 -17.39
CA GLU A 255 -0.74 -9.10 -16.35
C GLU A 255 -1.66 -10.31 -16.57
N ASP A 256 -1.10 -11.51 -16.58
CA ASP A 256 -1.79 -12.78 -16.86
C ASP A 256 -1.69 -13.80 -15.71
N GLU A 257 -0.79 -13.58 -14.74
CA GLU A 257 -0.66 -14.44 -13.55
C GLU A 257 -1.72 -14.11 -12.50
N PHE A 258 -2.14 -12.85 -12.40
CA PHE A 258 -3.10 -12.37 -11.40
C PHE A 258 -4.38 -11.81 -12.02
N ILE A 259 -5.51 -12.07 -11.38
CA ILE A 259 -6.81 -11.48 -11.71
C ILE A 259 -6.94 -10.18 -10.91
N LEU A 260 -6.73 -9.03 -11.56
CA LEU A 260 -6.76 -7.75 -10.85
C LEU A 260 -8.19 -7.34 -10.49
N SER A 261 -8.40 -7.01 -9.22
CA SER A 261 -9.64 -6.41 -8.71
C SER A 261 -9.68 -4.89 -8.94
N ASP A 262 -10.84 -4.29 -8.68
CA ASP A 262 -10.99 -2.83 -8.72
C ASP A 262 -10.06 -2.14 -7.70
N ALA A 263 -9.48 -1.02 -8.11
CA ALA A 263 -8.61 -0.25 -7.24
C ALA A 263 -9.41 0.51 -6.18
N THR A 264 -8.84 0.56 -4.98
CA THR A 264 -9.31 1.37 -3.86
C THR A 264 -8.31 2.49 -3.60
N VAL A 265 -8.84 3.68 -3.32
CA VAL A 265 -8.06 4.86 -2.94
C VAL A 265 -8.32 5.18 -1.48
N GLU A 266 -7.25 5.41 -0.72
CA GLU A 266 -7.30 5.90 0.65
C GLU A 266 -6.40 7.13 0.81
N ILE A 267 -6.94 8.18 1.44
CA ILE A 267 -6.19 9.39 1.78
C ILE A 267 -6.02 9.44 3.28
N SER A 268 -4.77 9.54 3.73
CA SER A 268 -4.41 9.56 5.14
C SER A 268 -3.35 10.61 5.43
N SER A 269 -3.12 10.90 6.70
CA SER A 269 -2.05 11.79 7.16
C SER A 269 -1.02 10.99 7.94
N VAL A 270 0.24 11.04 7.51
CA VAL A 270 1.33 10.25 8.08
C VAL A 270 2.49 11.16 8.52
N PRO A 271 3.23 10.82 9.58
CA PRO A 271 4.40 11.59 9.97
C PRO A 271 5.49 11.51 8.90
N ASN A 272 5.95 12.67 8.41
CA ASN A 272 7.14 12.74 7.56
C ASN A 272 8.42 12.59 8.39
N SER A 273 9.58 12.53 7.73
CA SER A 273 10.89 12.39 8.40
C SER A 273 11.20 13.52 9.41
N GLY A 274 10.53 14.67 9.28
CA GLY A 274 10.63 15.80 10.20
C GLY A 274 9.63 15.76 11.37
N GLY A 275 8.82 14.71 11.48
CA GLY A 275 7.81 14.54 12.53
C GLY A 275 6.50 15.32 12.31
N ASN A 276 6.38 16.06 11.22
CA ASN A 276 5.14 16.76 10.88
C ASN A 276 4.22 15.83 10.07
N LEU A 277 2.91 15.99 10.21
CA LEU A 277 1.95 15.24 9.39
C LEU A 277 1.97 15.74 7.94
N ALA A 278 2.09 14.81 7.01
CA ALA A 278 2.01 15.03 5.57
C ALA A 278 0.96 14.09 4.96
N SER A 279 0.38 14.51 3.84
CA SER A 279 -0.68 13.74 3.18
C SER A 279 -0.10 12.57 2.42
N ARG A 280 -0.72 11.40 2.58
CA ARG A 280 -0.43 10.16 1.85
C ARG A 280 -1.66 9.76 1.06
N TYR A 281 -1.48 9.58 -0.22
CA TYR A 281 -2.40 8.95 -1.14
C TYR A 281 -1.97 7.48 -1.33
N THR A 282 -2.85 6.56 -0.98
CA THR A 282 -2.65 5.12 -1.12
C THR A 282 -3.59 4.60 -2.21
N PHE A 283 -3.01 4.08 -3.29
CA PHE A 283 -3.74 3.37 -4.33
C PHE A 283 -3.43 1.87 -4.19
N SER A 284 -4.45 1.06 -3.96
CA SER A 284 -4.29 -0.38 -3.72
C SER A 284 -5.30 -1.22 -4.46
N PHE A 285 -4.92 -2.43 -4.84
CA PHE A 285 -5.80 -3.42 -5.46
C PHE A 285 -5.35 -4.83 -5.07
N GLU A 286 -6.30 -5.76 -5.04
CA GLU A 286 -6.02 -7.18 -4.80
C GLU A 286 -5.85 -7.93 -6.12
N GLY A 287 -5.02 -8.97 -6.12
CA GLY A 287 -4.82 -9.88 -7.22
C GLY A 287 -4.74 -11.33 -6.74
N PRO A 288 -5.83 -12.10 -6.77
CA PRO A 288 -5.76 -13.56 -6.66
C PRO A 288 -5.11 -14.17 -7.91
N ARG A 289 -4.38 -15.28 -7.74
CA ARG A 289 -3.69 -15.96 -8.85
C ARG A 289 -4.62 -16.72 -9.79
N HIS A 290 -4.24 -16.77 -11.06
CA HIS A 290 -4.78 -17.71 -12.03
C HIS A 290 -4.27 -19.14 -11.73
N LEU A 291 -5.16 -19.98 -11.22
CA LEU A 291 -4.83 -21.34 -10.79
C LEU A 291 -4.60 -22.35 -11.93
N SER A 292 -4.94 -22.00 -13.18
CA SER A 292 -4.93 -22.95 -14.31
C SER A 292 -3.53 -23.54 -14.55
N TYR A 293 -2.51 -22.69 -14.58
CA TYR A 293 -1.11 -23.12 -14.72
C TYR A 293 -0.74 -24.11 -13.60
N TYR A 294 -0.99 -23.74 -12.34
CA TYR A 294 -0.62 -24.56 -11.19
C TYR A 294 -1.38 -25.90 -11.15
N VAL A 295 -2.66 -25.90 -11.47
CA VAL A 295 -3.46 -27.13 -11.53
C VAL A 295 -2.88 -28.11 -12.56
N PHE A 296 -2.63 -27.66 -13.80
CA PHE A 296 -2.22 -28.56 -14.88
C PHE A 296 -0.73 -28.89 -14.91
N GLN A 297 0.14 -27.95 -14.54
CA GLN A 297 1.60 -28.15 -14.59
C GLN A 297 2.16 -28.69 -13.27
N ILE A 298 1.43 -28.56 -12.15
CA ILE A 298 1.93 -28.99 -10.84
C ILE A 298 1.04 -30.08 -10.24
N PHE A 299 -0.23 -29.78 -9.95
CA PHE A 299 -1.08 -30.70 -9.21
C PHE A 299 -1.44 -31.97 -10.01
N VAL A 300 -1.68 -31.86 -11.32
CA VAL A 300 -1.95 -33.03 -12.18
C VAL A 300 -0.73 -33.98 -12.25
N PRO A 301 0.50 -33.52 -12.55
CA PRO A 301 1.69 -34.37 -12.48
C PRO A 301 1.92 -35.01 -11.11
N ILE A 302 1.74 -34.26 -10.02
CA ILE A 302 1.84 -34.79 -8.65
C ILE A 302 0.82 -35.92 -8.45
N LEU A 303 -0.44 -35.71 -8.85
CA LEU A 303 -1.48 -36.71 -8.76
C LEU A 303 -1.13 -37.98 -9.56
N LEU A 304 -0.59 -37.83 -10.77
CA LEU A 304 -0.14 -38.96 -11.59
C LEU A 304 0.99 -39.76 -10.92
N ILE A 305 1.96 -39.08 -10.30
CA ILE A 305 3.04 -39.72 -9.53
C ILE A 305 2.48 -40.52 -8.35
N ILE A 306 1.48 -39.98 -7.64
CA ILE A 306 0.78 -40.70 -6.55
C ILE A 306 0.05 -41.92 -7.10
N LEU A 307 -0.68 -41.78 -8.21
CA LEU A 307 -1.46 -42.87 -8.81
C LEU A 307 -0.55 -44.00 -9.33
N VAL A 308 0.56 -43.66 -9.98
CA VAL A 308 1.54 -44.66 -10.43
C VAL A 308 2.09 -45.43 -9.25
N SER A 309 2.50 -44.74 -8.18
CA SER A 309 2.94 -45.37 -6.93
C SER A 309 1.86 -46.29 -6.35
N TRP A 310 0.62 -45.82 -6.26
CA TRP A 310 -0.51 -46.60 -5.76
C TRP A 310 -0.76 -47.85 -6.61
N PHE A 311 -0.73 -47.74 -7.95
CA PHE A 311 -0.99 -48.88 -8.82
C PHE A 311 0.07 -49.99 -8.69
N THR A 312 1.29 -49.67 -8.24
CA THR A 312 2.30 -50.70 -7.98
C THR A 312 1.89 -51.66 -6.86
N PHE A 313 1.08 -51.23 -5.89
CA PHE A 313 0.62 -52.09 -4.80
C PHE A 313 -0.25 -53.25 -5.29
N PHE A 314 -0.88 -53.16 -6.46
CA PHE A 314 -1.61 -54.30 -7.03
C PHE A 314 -0.70 -55.41 -7.62
N LEU A 315 0.61 -55.16 -7.78
CA LEU A 315 1.55 -56.11 -8.38
C LEU A 315 2.12 -57.08 -7.36
N LYS A 316 1.75 -58.37 -7.35
CA LYS A 316 2.34 -59.35 -6.39
C LYS A 316 3.85 -59.65 -6.55
N ASP A 317 4.58 -58.89 -7.38
CA ASP A 317 6.03 -58.98 -7.58
C ASP A 317 6.75 -57.84 -6.85
N TYR A 318 7.21 -58.11 -5.63
CA TYR A 318 7.86 -57.11 -4.77
C TYR A 318 9.20 -56.60 -5.31
N VAL A 319 9.91 -57.37 -6.15
CA VAL A 319 11.16 -56.88 -6.76
C VAL A 319 10.83 -55.78 -7.77
N ARG A 320 9.85 -56.02 -8.64
CA ARG A 320 9.38 -55.01 -9.59
C ARG A 320 8.78 -53.79 -8.88
N ARG A 321 8.08 -53.97 -7.76
CA ARG A 321 7.60 -52.84 -6.96
C ARG A 321 8.73 -51.95 -6.45
N ILE A 322 9.81 -52.54 -5.94
CA ILE A 322 10.99 -51.78 -5.48
C ILE A 322 11.60 -51.00 -6.65
N GLU A 323 11.73 -51.61 -7.83
CA GLU A 323 12.27 -50.94 -9.02
C GLU A 323 11.40 -49.76 -9.45
N VAL A 324 10.07 -49.94 -9.56
CA VAL A 324 9.15 -48.86 -9.94
C VAL A 324 9.07 -47.78 -8.86
N ALA A 325 9.01 -48.14 -7.57
CA ALA A 325 8.98 -47.18 -6.47
C ALA A 325 10.27 -46.33 -6.41
N SER A 326 11.43 -46.95 -6.66
CA SER A 326 12.70 -46.23 -6.73
C SER A 326 12.75 -45.29 -7.94
N GLY A 327 12.23 -45.74 -9.09
CA GLY A 327 12.07 -44.91 -10.28
C GLY A 327 11.12 -43.72 -10.05
N ASN A 328 10.02 -43.93 -9.34
CA ASN A 328 9.06 -42.89 -9.00
C ASN A 328 9.65 -41.84 -8.04
N LEU A 329 10.45 -42.27 -7.06
CA LEU A 329 11.17 -41.36 -6.17
C LEU A 329 12.18 -40.50 -6.96
N LEU A 330 12.90 -41.09 -7.91
CA LEU A 330 13.82 -40.35 -8.79
C LEU A 330 13.07 -39.35 -9.67
N LEU A 331 11.93 -39.75 -10.25
CA LEU A 331 11.07 -38.88 -11.04
C LEU A 331 10.57 -37.70 -10.20
N PHE A 332 10.15 -37.95 -8.96
CA PHE A 332 9.70 -36.90 -8.05
C PHE A 332 10.83 -35.91 -7.71
N ILE A 333 12.05 -36.39 -7.46
CA ILE A 333 13.22 -35.52 -7.24
C ILE A 333 13.48 -34.64 -8.47
N ALA A 334 13.44 -35.22 -9.66
CA ALA A 334 13.62 -34.47 -10.91
C ALA A 334 12.52 -33.41 -11.11
N PHE A 335 11.27 -33.77 -10.83
CA PHE A 335 10.13 -32.85 -10.88
C PHE A 335 10.26 -31.72 -9.86
N SER A 336 10.66 -32.02 -8.62
CA SER A 336 10.90 -31.02 -7.57
C SER A 336 11.96 -30.00 -7.99
N PHE A 337 13.10 -30.46 -8.55
CA PHE A 337 14.11 -29.55 -9.10
C PHE A 337 13.63 -28.76 -10.30
N SER A 338 12.78 -29.34 -11.16
CA SER A 338 12.19 -28.59 -12.29
C SER A 338 11.28 -27.44 -11.84
N LEU A 339 10.76 -27.52 -10.61
CA LEU A 339 9.90 -26.49 -10.05
C LEU A 339 10.65 -25.46 -9.20
N SER A 340 11.81 -25.82 -8.64
CA SER A 340 12.55 -24.96 -7.69
C SER A 340 13.01 -23.62 -8.27
N ASP A 341 13.14 -23.53 -9.60
CA ASP A 341 13.54 -22.29 -10.27
C ASP A 341 12.37 -21.32 -10.46
N ASN A 342 11.13 -21.80 -10.37
CA ASN A 342 9.91 -21.01 -10.62
C ASN A 342 9.29 -20.45 -9.33
N TYR A 343 9.83 -20.77 -8.15
CA TYR A 343 9.24 -20.35 -6.88
C TYR A 343 10.17 -19.46 -6.07
N PRO A 344 9.60 -18.54 -5.28
CA PRO A 344 10.40 -17.71 -4.42
C PRO A 344 11.05 -18.50 -3.28
N ARG A 345 12.31 -18.18 -2.99
CA ARG A 345 13.03 -18.75 -1.84
C ARG A 345 12.65 -18.00 -0.59
N LEU A 346 11.65 -18.50 0.11
CA LEU A 346 11.09 -17.87 1.30
C LEU A 346 11.71 -18.41 2.59
N GLY A 347 11.64 -17.60 3.65
CA GLY A 347 12.08 -17.99 5.00
C GLY A 347 11.08 -18.86 5.77
N TYR A 348 9.89 -19.08 5.21
CA TYR A 348 8.79 -19.86 5.79
C TYR A 348 8.26 -20.88 4.78
N LEU A 349 7.46 -21.84 5.25
CA LEU A 349 6.88 -22.91 4.43
C LEU A 349 5.59 -22.43 3.77
N THR A 350 5.47 -22.62 2.46
CA THR A 350 4.19 -22.45 1.74
C THR A 350 3.36 -23.74 1.77
N PHE A 351 2.06 -23.64 1.46
CA PHE A 351 1.19 -24.80 1.29
C PHE A 351 1.77 -25.80 0.29
N LEU A 352 2.25 -25.32 -0.87
CA LEU A 352 2.85 -26.16 -1.88
C LEU A 352 4.15 -26.84 -1.39
N ASP A 353 5.01 -26.13 -0.67
CA ASP A 353 6.23 -26.71 -0.09
C ASP A 353 5.90 -27.84 0.89
N ALA A 354 4.87 -27.66 1.70
CA ALA A 354 4.41 -28.69 2.64
C ALA A 354 3.85 -29.92 1.91
N VAL A 355 3.07 -29.73 0.84
CA VAL A 355 2.60 -30.83 -0.03
C VAL A 355 3.79 -31.58 -0.63
N MET A 356 4.78 -30.86 -1.17
CA MET A 356 5.97 -31.45 -1.78
C MET A 356 6.83 -32.20 -0.76
N ALA A 357 7.01 -31.64 0.45
CA ALA A 357 7.76 -32.28 1.52
C ALA A 357 7.09 -33.58 2.02
N ILE A 358 5.77 -33.57 2.23
CA ILE A 358 5.02 -34.77 2.58
C ILE A 358 5.09 -35.82 1.48
N MET A 359 4.94 -35.40 0.22
CA MET A 359 5.10 -36.26 -0.95
C MET A 359 6.47 -36.93 -0.98
N PHE A 360 7.54 -36.18 -0.72
CA PHE A 360 8.90 -36.70 -0.67
C PHE A 360 9.04 -37.78 0.41
N VAL A 361 8.61 -37.49 1.64
CA VAL A 361 8.68 -38.41 2.77
C VAL A 361 7.88 -39.69 2.49
N VAL A 362 6.65 -39.56 1.99
CA VAL A 362 5.81 -40.72 1.70
C VAL A 362 6.42 -41.58 0.57
N ASN A 363 6.91 -40.99 -0.52
CA ASN A 363 7.56 -41.76 -1.59
C ASN A 363 8.81 -42.52 -1.08
N ALA A 364 9.62 -41.88 -0.22
CA ALA A 364 10.75 -42.55 0.42
C ALA A 364 10.29 -43.72 1.31
N LEU A 365 9.24 -43.52 2.11
CA LEU A 365 8.65 -44.57 2.95
C LEU A 365 8.07 -45.73 2.13
N VAL A 366 7.50 -45.48 0.94
CA VAL A 366 7.02 -46.54 0.04
C VAL A 366 8.17 -47.43 -0.42
N VAL A 367 9.34 -46.87 -0.75
CA VAL A 367 10.52 -47.66 -1.10
C VAL A 367 10.96 -48.53 0.08
N VAL A 368 11.09 -47.94 1.27
CA VAL A 368 11.45 -48.67 2.51
C VAL A 368 10.44 -49.79 2.82
N TYR A 369 9.15 -49.50 2.67
CA TYR A 369 8.06 -50.45 2.87
C TYR A 369 8.17 -51.64 1.91
N ASN A 370 8.38 -51.41 0.61
CA ASN A 370 8.51 -52.49 -0.37
C ASN A 370 9.76 -53.36 -0.12
N VAL A 371 10.88 -52.75 0.29
CA VAL A 371 12.09 -53.49 0.70
C VAL A 371 11.82 -54.35 1.93
N TRP A 372 11.08 -53.81 2.91
CA TRP A 372 10.69 -54.53 4.12
C TRP A 372 9.77 -55.72 3.81
N LEU A 373 8.75 -55.54 2.96
CA LEU A 373 7.88 -56.63 2.49
C LEU A 373 8.69 -57.73 1.81
N ARG A 374 9.60 -57.36 0.90
CA ARG A 374 10.47 -58.32 0.21
C ARG A 374 11.32 -59.12 1.19
N ARG A 375 11.84 -58.48 2.24
CA ARG A 375 12.61 -59.18 3.28
C ARG A 375 11.75 -60.16 4.08
N MET A 376 10.51 -59.82 4.41
CA MET A 376 9.58 -60.73 5.09
C MET A 376 9.19 -61.92 4.21
N GLU A 377 8.97 -61.69 2.92
CA GLU A 377 8.72 -62.74 1.94
C GLU A 377 9.89 -63.73 1.88
N MET A 378 11.14 -63.23 1.88
CA MET A 378 12.34 -64.08 1.93
C MET A 378 12.50 -64.87 3.23
N ASN A 379 11.87 -64.43 4.33
CA ASN A 379 11.84 -65.13 5.62
C ASN A 379 10.63 -66.11 5.72
N GLU A 380 10.02 -66.48 4.60
CA GLU A 380 8.89 -67.43 4.49
C GLU A 380 7.57 -66.96 5.16
N GLN A 381 7.42 -65.66 5.44
CA GLN A 381 6.22 -65.09 6.07
C GLN A 381 5.14 -64.63 5.06
N VAL A 382 4.85 -65.45 4.05
CA VAL A 382 4.05 -65.06 2.87
C VAL A 382 2.61 -64.66 3.23
N GLU A 383 1.91 -65.41 4.08
CA GLU A 383 0.52 -65.10 4.47
C GLU A 383 0.39 -63.75 5.20
N LEU A 384 1.40 -63.41 6.00
CA LEU A 384 1.43 -62.16 6.77
C LEU A 384 1.70 -60.98 5.85
N VAL A 385 2.59 -61.15 4.88
CA VAL A 385 2.87 -60.18 3.81
C VAL A 385 1.62 -59.89 2.98
N GLU A 386 0.91 -60.91 2.49
CA GLU A 386 -0.32 -60.70 1.71
C GLU A 386 -1.41 -60.00 2.52
N ARG A 387 -1.54 -60.29 3.83
CA ARG A 387 -2.51 -59.60 4.68
C ARG A 387 -2.18 -58.11 4.84
N ILE A 388 -0.92 -57.79 5.08
CA ILE A 388 -0.48 -56.38 5.24
C ILE A 388 -0.65 -55.62 3.93
N ASP A 389 -0.32 -56.26 2.81
CA ASP A 389 -0.37 -55.64 1.49
C ASP A 389 -1.80 -55.28 1.07
N ASN A 390 -2.75 -56.22 1.22
CA ASN A 390 -4.18 -55.97 0.96
C ASN A 390 -4.76 -54.83 1.81
N ILE A 391 -4.19 -54.57 3.00
CA ILE A 391 -4.59 -53.42 3.84
C ILE A 391 -4.00 -52.13 3.26
N MET A 392 -2.76 -52.15 2.80
CA MET A 392 -2.07 -50.97 2.26
C MET A 392 -2.68 -50.45 0.96
N ASP A 393 -3.33 -51.30 0.16
CA ASP A 393 -4.12 -50.90 -1.01
C ASP A 393 -5.12 -49.77 -0.68
N TRP A 394 -5.70 -49.79 0.52
CA TRP A 394 -6.67 -48.78 0.98
C TRP A 394 -6.05 -47.73 1.90
N VAL A 395 -5.07 -48.12 2.74
CA VAL A 395 -4.43 -47.19 3.67
C VAL A 395 -3.62 -46.13 2.92
N TYR A 396 -2.92 -46.49 1.84
CA TYR A 396 -2.11 -45.55 1.07
C TYR A 396 -2.90 -44.34 0.53
N PRO A 397 -3.98 -44.51 -0.26
CA PRO A 397 -4.75 -43.37 -0.76
C PRO A 397 -5.46 -42.61 0.36
N LEU A 398 -5.97 -43.32 1.38
CA LEU A 398 -6.67 -42.68 2.51
C LEU A 398 -5.73 -41.82 3.37
N MET A 399 -4.47 -42.25 3.52
CA MET A 399 -3.43 -41.47 4.19
C MET A 399 -3.14 -40.18 3.43
N TYR A 400 -3.04 -40.19 2.09
CA TYR A 400 -2.87 -38.96 1.30
C TYR A 400 -4.03 -37.99 1.47
N VAL A 401 -5.26 -38.50 1.41
CA VAL A 401 -6.45 -37.67 1.63
C VAL A 401 -6.43 -37.04 3.03
N LEU A 402 -6.10 -37.82 4.06
CA LEU A 402 -6.00 -37.32 5.44
C LEU A 402 -4.89 -36.28 5.61
N LEU A 403 -3.71 -36.51 5.03
CA LEU A 403 -2.60 -35.55 5.06
C LEU A 403 -2.96 -34.24 4.34
N LEU A 404 -3.63 -34.32 3.19
CA LEU A 404 -4.12 -33.14 2.48
C LEU A 404 -5.16 -32.36 3.28
N ILE A 405 -6.09 -33.04 3.96
CA ILE A 405 -7.06 -32.38 4.85
C ILE A 405 -6.35 -31.66 6.00
N ILE A 406 -5.34 -32.29 6.61
CA ILE A 406 -4.54 -31.68 7.68
C ILE A 406 -3.81 -30.43 7.16
N LEU A 407 -3.22 -30.49 5.96
CA LEU A 407 -2.55 -29.34 5.35
C LEU A 407 -3.53 -28.21 5.05
N ILE A 408 -4.69 -28.53 4.48
CA ILE A 408 -5.72 -27.53 4.21
C ILE A 408 -6.13 -26.85 5.51
N TRP A 409 -6.39 -27.59 6.58
CA TRP A 409 -6.74 -27.03 7.89
C TRP A 409 -5.62 -26.21 8.55
N TRP A 410 -4.36 -26.48 8.20
CA TRP A 410 -3.22 -25.75 8.76
C TRP A 410 -2.95 -24.41 8.06
N PHE A 411 -3.19 -24.33 6.75
CA PHE A 411 -2.91 -23.15 5.93
C PHE A 411 -4.14 -22.27 5.62
N PHE A 412 -5.34 -22.83 5.66
CA PHE A 412 -6.62 -22.14 5.40
C PHE A 412 -7.56 -22.29 6.60
#